data_AF-A0ABC9ZKU7-F1
#
_entry.id   AF-A0ABC9ZKU7-F1
#
_cell.length_a   1.000
_cell.length_b   1.000
_cell.length_c   1.000
_cell.angle_alpha   90.00
_cell.angle_beta   90.00
_cell.angle_gamma   90.00
#
_symmetry.space_group_name_H-M   'P 1'
#
loop_
_entity.id
_entity.type
_entity.pdbx_description
1 polymer ?
#
loop_
_entity_poly.entity_id
_entity_poly.type
_entity_poly.pdbx_seq_one_letter_code
_entity_poly.pdbx_strand_id
1 'polypeptide(L)'
;MAIERWEAYMISVLEALNSNGSELRRRELIEITASYAGITDEERLETIASGQSRFENRVGWALTFLKKANAITSPARARCLED
;
A
#
# COMPACT_ATOMS: atom_id res chain seq x y z
N MET A 1 -17.96 4.47 -0.29
CA MET A 1 -17.98 4.53 1.19
C MET A 1 -16.99 5.63 1.58
N ALA A 2 -16.73 5.90 2.86
CA ALA A 2 -15.70 6.89 3.20
C ALA A 2 -14.35 6.18 3.25
N ILE A 3 -13.31 6.71 2.58
CA ILE A 3 -11.95 6.18 2.70
C ILE A 3 -11.56 6.16 4.18
N GLU A 4 -11.51 4.95 4.73
CA GLU A 4 -11.26 4.68 6.14
C GLU A 4 -9.83 5.06 6.55
N ARG A 5 -9.52 4.89 7.84
CA ARG A 5 -8.16 5.10 8.36
C ARG A 5 -7.20 4.05 7.77
N TRP A 6 -5.91 4.37 7.76
CA TRP A 6 -4.86 3.51 7.19
C TRP A 6 -4.83 2.10 7.81
N GLU A 7 -5.31 1.95 9.05
CA GLU A 7 -5.38 0.68 9.79
C GLU A 7 -6.25 -0.37 9.08
N ALA A 8 -7.38 0.05 8.47
CA ALA A 8 -8.29 -0.86 7.79
C ALA A 8 -7.65 -1.56 6.58
N TYR A 9 -6.69 -0.90 5.94
CA TYR A 9 -6.00 -1.41 4.76
C TYR A 9 -4.83 -2.35 5.08
N MET A 10 -4.44 -2.47 6.35
CA MET A 10 -3.32 -3.34 6.73
C MET A 10 -3.60 -4.80 6.41
N ILE A 11 -4.81 -5.27 6.69
CA ILE A 11 -5.22 -6.65 6.39
C ILE A 11 -5.27 -6.87 4.88
N SER A 12 -5.87 -5.94 4.12
CA SER A 12 -5.90 -6.02 2.65
C SER A 12 -4.51 -6.06 2.02
N VAL A 13 -3.53 -5.34 2.58
CA VAL A 13 -2.13 -5.39 2.14
C VAL A 13 -1.50 -6.76 2.40
N LEU A 14 -1.73 -7.34 3.57
CA LEU A 14 -1.19 -8.66 3.93
C LEU A 14 -1.82 -9.76 3.06
N GLU A 15 -3.13 -9.72 2.85
CA GLU A 15 -3.88 -10.63 1.98
C GLU A 15 -3.37 -10.53 0.52
N ALA A 16 -3.12 -9.31 0.04
CA ALA A 16 -2.57 -9.06 -1.28
C ALA A 16 -1.18 -9.70 -1.47
N LEU A 17 -0.29 -9.56 -0.47
CA LEU A 17 1.04 -10.18 -0.48
C LEU A 17 0.96 -11.71 -0.38
N ASN A 18 0.06 -12.22 0.45
CA ASN A 18 -0.09 -13.66 0.64
C ASN A 18 -0.63 -14.35 -0.63
N SER A 19 -1.52 -13.68 -1.37
CA SER A 19 -2.17 -14.25 -2.55
C SER A 19 -1.39 -14.09 -3.85
N ASN A 20 -0.65 -12.99 -4.01
CA ASN A 20 0.05 -12.67 -5.27
C ASN A 20 1.58 -12.86 -5.19
N GLY A 21 2.08 -13.33 -4.05
CA GLY A 21 3.50 -13.61 -3.83
C GLY A 21 4.18 -12.58 -2.93
N SER A 22 5.23 -13.02 -2.23
CA SER A 22 5.90 -12.24 -1.19
C SER A 22 6.67 -11.02 -1.70
N GLU A 23 6.79 -10.85 -3.01
CA GLU A 23 7.53 -9.75 -3.63
C GLU A 23 6.65 -9.04 -4.67
N LEU A 24 6.04 -7.92 -4.25
CA LEU A 24 5.25 -7.06 -5.13
C LEU A 24 5.87 -5.68 -5.23
N ARG A 25 5.81 -5.09 -6.43
CA ARG A 25 6.13 -3.68 -6.63
C ARG A 25 5.11 -2.85 -5.86
N ARG A 26 5.55 -1.75 -5.26
CA ARG A 26 4.69 -0.85 -4.48
C ARG A 26 3.42 -0.43 -5.23
N ARG A 27 3.54 -0.13 -6.53
CA ARG A 27 2.40 0.28 -7.37
C ARG A 27 1.39 -0.86 -7.55
N GLU A 28 1.86 -2.07 -7.88
CA GLU A 28 1.00 -3.24 -7.99
C GLU A 28 0.33 -3.58 -6.66
N LEU A 29 1.08 -3.53 -5.56
CA LEU A 29 0.55 -3.78 -4.23
C LEU A 29 -0.60 -2.82 -3.89
N ILE A 30 -0.47 -1.53 -4.24
CA ILE A 30 -1.54 -0.54 -4.06
C ILE A 30 -2.78 -0.90 -4.88
N GLU A 31 -2.62 -1.29 -6.15
CA GLU A 31 -3.75 -1.64 -7.03
C GLU A 31 -4.45 -2.94 -6.60
N ILE A 32 -3.67 -3.94 -6.21
CA ILE A 32 -4.20 -5.20 -5.67
C ILE A 32 -4.93 -4.92 -4.36
N THR A 33 -4.32 -4.13 -3.46
CA THR A 33 -4.96 -3.71 -2.19
C THR A 33 -6.27 -2.98 -2.45
N ALA A 34 -6.36 -2.13 -3.48
CA ALA A 34 -7.61 -1.47 -3.85
C ALA A 34 -8.72 -2.47 -4.20
N SER A 35 -8.35 -3.54 -4.91
CA SER A 35 -9.27 -4.61 -5.28
C SER A 35 -9.72 -5.42 -4.06
N TYR A 36 -8.81 -5.75 -3.14
CA TYR A 36 -9.14 -6.44 -1.88
C TYR A 36 -9.96 -5.58 -0.91
N ALA A 37 -9.71 -4.27 -0.88
CA ALA A 37 -10.43 -3.33 -0.03
C ALA A 37 -11.78 -2.88 -0.63
N GLY A 38 -12.11 -3.32 -1.86
CA GLY A 38 -13.37 -2.95 -2.52
C GLY A 38 -13.47 -1.46 -2.88
N ILE A 39 -12.35 -0.82 -3.18
CA ILE A 39 -12.29 0.60 -3.50
C ILE A 39 -12.82 0.84 -4.89
N THR A 40 -13.83 1.72 -4.98
CA THR A 40 -14.45 2.12 -6.25
C THR A 40 -13.60 3.15 -6.99
N ASP A 41 -13.82 3.30 -8.30
CA ASP A 41 -13.13 4.30 -9.10
C ASP A 41 -13.40 5.74 -8.63
N GLU A 42 -14.58 6.01 -8.08
CA GLU A 42 -14.90 7.31 -7.47
C GLU A 42 -14.01 7.59 -6.24
N GLU A 43 -13.79 6.58 -5.38
CA GLU A 43 -12.88 6.71 -4.22
C GLU A 43 -11.41 6.78 -4.66
N ARG A 44 -11.03 6.20 -5.81
CA ARG A 44 -9.67 6.39 -6.36
C ARG A 44 -9.42 7.83 -6.81
N LEU A 45 -10.45 8.49 -7.32
CA LEU A 45 -10.41 9.88 -7.77
C LEU A 45 -10.41 10.88 -6.60
N GLU A 46 -10.75 10.44 -5.38
CA GLU A 46 -10.63 11.29 -4.20
C GLU A 46 -9.16 11.65 -3.95
N THR A 47 -8.88 12.95 -3.98
CA THR A 47 -7.54 13.49 -3.71
C THR A 47 -7.52 14.26 -2.40
N ILE A 48 -6.35 14.27 -1.76
CA ILE A 48 -6.10 15.18 -0.64
C ILE A 48 -5.74 16.57 -1.16
N ALA A 49 -5.71 17.58 -0.27
CA ALA A 49 -5.35 18.96 -0.62
C ALA A 49 -3.99 19.12 -1.36
N SER A 50 -3.11 18.11 -1.24
CA SER A 50 -1.83 18.05 -1.95
C SER A 50 -1.92 17.51 -3.39
N GLY A 51 -3.09 17.11 -3.88
CA GLY A 51 -3.30 16.52 -5.21
C GLY A 51 -2.97 15.04 -5.35
N GLN A 52 -2.53 14.37 -4.28
CA GLN A 52 -2.31 12.92 -4.26
C GLN A 52 -3.63 12.18 -4.03
N SER A 53 -3.77 10.97 -4.59
CA SER A 53 -4.90 10.10 -4.26
C SER A 53 -4.92 9.80 -2.76
N ARG A 54 -6.08 10.00 -2.14
CA ARG A 54 -6.28 9.79 -0.71
C ARG A 54 -6.07 8.32 -0.35
N PHE A 55 -6.55 7.41 -1.20
CA PHE A 55 -6.36 5.98 -1.02
C PHE A 55 -4.88 5.57 -1.07
N GLU A 56 -4.14 6.00 -2.09
CA GLU A 56 -2.70 5.71 -2.21
C GLU A 56 -1.93 6.21 -0.99
N ASN A 57 -2.31 7.38 -0.47
CA ASN A 57 -1.74 7.92 0.76
C ASN A 57 -2.00 6.99 1.96
N ARG A 58 -3.25 6.51 2.14
CA ARG A 58 -3.60 5.58 3.24
C ARG A 58 -2.85 4.25 3.15
N VAL A 59 -2.78 3.65 1.97
CA VAL A 59 -2.01 2.41 1.77
C VAL A 59 -0.52 2.64 2.03
N GLY A 60 0.02 3.79 1.61
CA GLY A 60 1.39 4.17 1.90
C GLY A 60 1.71 4.23 3.40
N TRP A 61 0.78 4.73 4.21
CA TRP A 61 0.89 4.72 5.68
C TRP A 61 0.78 3.30 6.24
N ALA A 62 -0.17 2.49 5.77
CA ALA A 62 -0.31 1.09 6.17
C ALA A 62 1.00 0.32 5.97
N LEU A 63 1.63 0.46 4.79
CA LEU A 63 2.93 -0.16 4.49
C LEU A 63 4.04 0.31 5.43
N THR A 64 4.06 1.60 5.77
CA THR A 64 5.07 2.17 6.67
C THR A 64 4.94 1.59 8.07
N PHE A 65 3.73 1.47 8.59
CA PHE A 65 3.47 0.88 9.89
C PHE A 65 3.71 -0.63 9.91
N LEU A 66 3.30 -1.37 8.86
CA LEU A 66 3.60 -2.81 8.73
C LEU A 66 5.11 -3.08 8.70
N LYS A 67 5.87 -2.22 8.01
CA LYS A 67 7.33 -2.29 8.01
C LYS A 67 7.93 -1.99 9.39
N LYS A 68 7.41 -0.97 10.09
CA LYS A 68 7.81 -0.66 11.47
C LYS A 68 7.48 -1.78 12.45
N ALA A 69 6.36 -2.48 12.24
CA ALA A 69 5.95 -3.65 13.02
C ALA A 69 6.71 -4.93 12.64
N ASN A 70 7.66 -4.85 11.70
CA ASN A 70 8.43 -5.99 11.19
C ASN A 70 7.56 -7.11 10.57
N ALA A 71 6.34 -6.78 10.15
CA ALA A 71 5.40 -7.70 9.50
C ALA A 71 5.70 -7.87 8.01
N ILE A 72 6.27 -6.85 7.38
CA ILE A 72 6.73 -6.89 5.98
C ILE A 72 8.15 -6.33 5.89
N THR A 73 8.94 -6.87 4.99
CA THR A 73 10.25 -6.32 4.61
C THR A 73 10.14 -5.74 3.20
N SER A 74 10.99 -4.76 2.88
CA SER A 74 11.18 -4.36 1.49
C SER A 74 12.56 -4.81 1.09
N PRO A 75 12.74 -5.45 -0.08
CA PRO A 75 14.08 -5.73 -0.58
C PRO A 75 14.86 -4.41 -0.61
N ALA A 76 16.06 -4.43 -0.05
CA ALA A 76 16.91 -3.26 -0.07
C ALA A 76 17.13 -2.86 -1.54
N ARG A 77 16.91 -1.58 -1.88
CA ARG A 77 17.42 -1.06 -3.16
C ARG A 77 18.93 -1.28 -3.10
N ALA A 78 19.45 -2.20 -3.90
CA ALA A 78 20.88 -2.41 -4.04
C ALA A 78 21.50 -1.05 -4.39
N ARG A 79 22.26 -0.49 -3.44
CA ARG A 79 23.15 0.63 -3.68
C ARG A 79 24.50 -0.02 -3.91
N CYS A 80 24.97 -0.07 -5.15
CA CYS A 80 26.38 -0.35 -5.37
C CYS A 80 27.15 0.74 -4.63
N LEU A 81 27.86 0.34 -3.58
CA LEU A 81 29.00 1.11 -3.10
C LEU A 81 30.09 0.80 -4.12
N GLU A 82 30.40 1.80 -4.96
CA GLU A 82 31.62 1.77 -5.75
C GLU A 82 32.82 1.90 -4.80
N ASP A 83 33.86 1.12 -5.10
CA ASP A 83 35.12 0.88 -4.37
C ASP A 83 35.89 2.17 -4.03
#